data_AF-A0A939Z0T8-F1
#
_entry.id   AF-A0A939Z0T8-F1
#
_cell.length_a   1.000
_cell.length_b   1.000
_cell.length_c   1.000
_cell.angle_alpha   90.00
_cell.angle_beta   90.00
_cell.angle_gamma   90.00
#
_symmetry.space_group_name_H-M   'P 1'
#
loop_
_entity.id
_entity.type
_entity.pdbx_description
1 polymer ?
#
loop_
_entity_poly.entity_id
_entity_poly.type
_entity_poly.pdbx_seq_one_letter_code
_entity_poly.pdbx_strand_id
1 'polypeptide(L)'
;MSEKGIRDARTLGIPKMLLLGFQHMFAMFGATVLVPALTGLSVSATLLFAGLGTLLFHFLSKGKVPAFLGSSFAFIGGYAAVNALCGNYADIANWVPYAGVGVMCAGLLYVLLAALFKSFGAQKVMRYFPPIVTGPVIICIGMSLAYSAINNCAANWWIAILAIVIVVAANIWGKGMLKIIPILLGVVGSYAVAAIFGQVDFSTVHDAAWLGLPFHFKDTAFSLFTGCNGSALLSAIITMMPIALATMVEHIGDMCAISSTVGENFVADPGLHRTLLGDGLATALAALFGAPANTTYGENTGVLALTKVYDPRVIRIAAVLAILFSFSPKFAALV
;
A
#
# COMPACT_ATOMS: atom_id res chain seq x y z
N MET A 1 -20.38 -23.92 12.76
CA MET A 1 -20.42 -22.44 12.65
C MET A 1 -20.69 -22.09 11.20
N SER A 2 -21.81 -21.41 10.94
CA SER A 2 -22.42 -21.16 9.61
C SER A 2 -21.41 -20.92 8.47
N GLU A 3 -21.68 -21.52 7.30
CA GLU A 3 -21.00 -21.25 6.02
C GLU A 3 -21.07 -19.78 5.57
N LYS A 4 -21.92 -18.96 6.19
CA LYS A 4 -22.08 -17.54 5.88
C LYS A 4 -21.10 -16.70 6.70
N GLY A 5 -20.21 -15.99 6.02
CA GLY A 5 -19.27 -15.05 6.66
C GLY A 5 -19.97 -13.95 7.46
N ILE A 6 -19.27 -13.44 8.48
CA ILE A 6 -19.78 -12.43 9.42
C ILE A 6 -19.73 -11.06 8.75
N ARG A 7 -20.91 -10.48 8.48
CA ARG A 7 -21.05 -9.17 7.83
C ARG A 7 -21.28 -8.00 8.81
N ASP A 8 -21.72 -8.31 10.03
CA ASP A 8 -21.76 -7.33 11.12
C ASP A 8 -20.84 -7.79 12.25
N ALA A 9 -19.64 -7.21 12.30
CA ALA A 9 -18.63 -7.59 13.27
C ALA A 9 -18.99 -7.15 14.69
N ARG A 10 -20.01 -6.29 14.89
CA ARG A 10 -20.50 -5.90 16.23
C ARG A 10 -20.97 -7.11 17.05
N THR A 11 -21.47 -8.14 16.37
CA THR A 11 -21.89 -9.42 16.97
C THR A 11 -20.75 -10.18 17.66
N LEU A 12 -19.49 -9.86 17.33
CA LEU A 12 -18.31 -10.48 17.92
C LEU A 12 -17.86 -9.82 19.23
N GLY A 13 -18.42 -8.67 19.58
CA GLY A 13 -18.01 -7.85 20.71
C GLY A 13 -16.78 -6.97 20.40
N ILE A 14 -16.67 -5.86 21.14
CA ILE A 14 -15.64 -4.84 20.95
C ILE A 14 -14.21 -5.41 21.02
N PRO A 15 -13.84 -6.26 22.01
CA PRO A 15 -12.46 -6.76 22.12
C PRO A 15 -12.03 -7.56 20.89
N LYS A 16 -12.92 -8.39 20.35
CA LYS A 16 -12.64 -9.21 19.17
C LYS A 16 -12.57 -8.38 17.89
N MET A 17 -13.40 -7.35 17.77
CA MET A 17 -13.29 -6.39 16.66
C MET A 17 -11.95 -5.65 16.65
N LEU A 18 -11.47 -5.21 17.82
CA LEU A 18 -10.17 -4.55 17.95
C LEU A 18 -9.03 -5.50 17.59
N LEU A 19 -9.07 -6.75 18.07
CA LEU A 19 -8.09 -7.77 17.71
C LEU A 19 -8.04 -8.02 16.20
N LEU A 20 -9.20 -8.11 15.55
CA LEU A 20 -9.29 -8.30 14.10
C LEU A 20 -8.78 -7.08 13.33
N GLY A 21 -9.07 -5.86 13.80
CA GLY A 21 -8.53 -4.64 13.20
C GLY A 21 -7.01 -4.58 13.31
N PHE A 22 -6.45 -4.95 14.46
CA PHE A 22 -5.02 -5.08 14.66
C PHE A 22 -4.42 -6.15 13.73
N GLN A 23 -5.07 -7.30 13.61
CA GLN A 23 -4.67 -8.37 12.70
C GLN A 23 -4.63 -7.89 11.23
N HIS A 24 -5.65 -7.16 10.79
CA HIS A 24 -5.68 -6.59 9.44
C HIS A 24 -4.54 -5.60 9.24
N MET A 25 -4.28 -4.69 10.18
CA MET A 25 -3.15 -3.75 10.10
C MET A 25 -1.82 -4.50 9.93
N PHE A 26 -1.59 -5.57 10.69
CA PHE A 26 -0.34 -6.34 10.61
C PHE A 26 -0.20 -7.17 9.33
N ALA A 27 -1.31 -7.67 8.78
CA ALA A 27 -1.28 -8.45 7.54
C ALA A 27 -0.76 -7.65 6.35
N MET A 28 -1.11 -6.37 6.28
CA MET A 28 -0.71 -5.45 5.22
C MET A 28 0.56 -4.64 5.54
N PHE A 29 1.00 -4.68 6.80
CA PHE A 29 2.08 -3.85 7.31
C PHE A 29 3.36 -4.05 6.51
N GLY A 30 3.78 -5.31 6.34
CA GLY A 30 5.03 -5.66 5.66
C GLY A 30 5.11 -5.08 4.24
N ALA A 31 4.04 -5.23 3.45
CA ALA A 31 4.01 -4.67 2.10
C ALA A 31 3.96 -3.13 2.12
N THR A 32 3.16 -2.54 3.02
CA THR A 32 2.99 -1.08 3.10
C THR A 32 4.30 -0.36 3.40
N VAL A 33 5.11 -0.90 4.31
CA VAL A 33 6.39 -0.28 4.71
C VAL A 33 7.56 -0.65 3.79
N LEU A 34 7.39 -1.65 2.91
CA LEU A 34 8.44 -2.06 1.99
C LEU A 34 8.76 -0.99 0.94
N VAL A 35 7.74 -0.35 0.35
CA VAL A 35 7.94 0.72 -0.63
C VAL A 35 8.75 1.89 -0.05
N PRO A 36 8.38 2.50 1.09
CA PRO A 36 9.20 3.57 1.66
C PRO A 36 10.60 3.10 2.05
N ALA A 37 10.75 1.89 2.58
CA ALA A 37 12.07 1.33 2.90
C ALA A 37 12.98 1.19 1.66
N LEU A 38 12.44 0.75 0.52
CA LEU A 38 13.21 0.58 -0.72
C LEU A 38 13.46 1.90 -1.47
N THR A 39 12.62 2.90 -1.28
CA THR A 39 12.69 4.16 -2.04
C THR A 39 13.29 5.30 -1.24
N GLY A 40 13.36 5.19 0.09
CA GLY A 40 13.77 6.27 0.99
C GLY A 40 12.65 7.26 1.33
N LEU A 41 11.38 6.92 1.05
CA LEU A 41 10.23 7.71 1.49
C LEU A 41 9.98 7.51 3.01
N SER A 42 9.22 8.42 3.61
CA SER A 42 8.89 8.33 5.04
C SER A 42 7.93 7.17 5.34
N VAL A 43 8.35 6.23 6.19
CA VAL A 43 7.49 5.15 6.72
C VAL A 43 6.31 5.74 7.51
N SER A 44 6.57 6.77 8.32
CA SER A 44 5.52 7.47 9.07
C SER A 44 4.48 8.11 8.15
N ALA A 45 4.90 8.85 7.12
CA ALA A 45 3.97 9.45 6.18
C ALA A 45 3.17 8.37 5.44
N THR A 46 3.84 7.28 5.06
CA THR A 46 3.21 6.13 4.42
C THR A 46 2.08 5.54 5.27
N LEU A 47 2.32 5.26 6.56
CA LEU A 47 1.28 4.72 7.45
C LEU A 47 0.14 5.70 7.68
N LEU A 48 0.43 6.99 7.82
CA LEU A 48 -0.60 8.03 7.97
C LEU A 48 -1.53 8.03 6.76
N PHE A 49 -0.97 8.12 5.55
CA PHE A 49 -1.74 8.29 4.33
C PHE A 49 -2.32 6.98 3.78
N ALA A 50 -1.78 5.82 4.15
CA ALA A 50 -2.44 4.53 3.95
C ALA A 50 -3.72 4.45 4.81
N GLY A 51 -3.65 4.88 6.08
CA GLY A 51 -4.82 4.94 6.96
C GLY A 51 -5.85 5.99 6.54
N LEU A 52 -5.45 7.24 6.32
CA LEU A 52 -6.33 8.31 5.86
C LEU A 52 -6.92 8.00 4.47
N GLY A 53 -6.11 7.47 3.56
CA GLY A 53 -6.53 7.02 2.24
C GLY A 53 -7.58 5.91 2.32
N THR A 54 -7.40 4.95 3.22
CA THR A 54 -8.40 3.90 3.49
C THR A 54 -9.71 4.48 4.01
N LEU A 55 -9.67 5.43 4.94
CA LEU A 55 -10.89 6.09 5.42
C LEU A 55 -11.61 6.88 4.32
N LEU A 56 -10.86 7.60 3.47
CA LEU A 56 -11.39 8.34 2.32
C LEU A 56 -12.03 7.39 1.30
N PHE A 57 -11.35 6.29 0.96
CA PHE A 57 -11.89 5.26 0.09
C PHE A 57 -13.18 4.66 0.64
N HIS A 58 -13.21 4.33 1.93
CA HIS A 58 -14.41 3.81 2.59
C HIS A 58 -15.56 4.81 2.51
N PHE A 59 -15.29 6.10 2.74
CA PHE A 59 -16.31 7.14 2.60
C PHE A 59 -16.89 7.19 1.18
N LEU A 60 -16.05 7.21 0.15
CA LEU A 60 -16.48 7.32 -1.26
C LEU A 60 -17.18 6.04 -1.77
N SER A 61 -16.74 4.88 -1.30
CA SER A 61 -17.32 3.56 -1.58
C SER A 61 -18.55 3.23 -0.72
N LYS A 62 -19.14 4.21 -0.01
CA LYS A 62 -20.31 4.05 0.88
C LYS A 62 -20.09 3.07 2.05
N GLY A 63 -18.84 2.80 2.41
CA GLY A 63 -18.45 1.91 3.50
C GLY A 63 -18.83 0.45 3.26
N LYS A 64 -18.99 0.04 1.98
CA LYS A 64 -19.40 -1.32 1.60
C LYS A 64 -18.23 -2.26 1.34
N VAL A 65 -17.13 -1.74 0.82
CA VAL A 65 -16.01 -2.56 0.35
C VAL A 65 -15.00 -2.75 1.49
N PRO A 66 -14.73 -3.99 1.95
CA PRO A 66 -13.74 -4.26 3.01
C PRO A 66 -12.32 -4.27 2.46
N ALA A 67 -11.91 -3.17 1.81
CA ALA A 67 -10.58 -2.99 1.24
C ALA A 67 -9.74 -2.04 2.09
N PHE A 68 -8.44 -2.31 2.19
CA PHE A 68 -7.47 -1.36 2.73
C PHE A 68 -6.55 -0.91 1.60
N LEU A 69 -6.12 0.35 1.63
CA LEU A 69 -5.15 0.91 0.71
C LEU A 69 -3.75 0.96 1.31
N GLY A 70 -2.79 0.32 0.65
CA GLY A 70 -1.38 0.38 1.02
C GLY A 70 -0.52 0.85 -0.15
N SER A 71 0.79 0.86 0.06
CA SER A 71 1.77 1.32 -0.93
C SER A 71 1.78 0.46 -2.19
N SER A 72 1.66 1.07 -3.37
CA SER A 72 1.69 0.37 -4.66
C SER A 72 3.14 0.08 -5.10
N PHE A 73 3.41 -1.18 -5.38
CA PHE A 73 4.76 -1.61 -5.76
C PHE A 73 5.10 -1.25 -7.21
N ALA A 74 4.09 -1.05 -8.04
CA ALA A 74 4.26 -0.62 -9.44
C ALA A 74 5.00 0.71 -9.57
N PHE A 75 4.95 1.56 -8.53
CA PHE A 75 5.62 2.87 -8.53
C PHE A 75 7.09 2.81 -8.09
N ILE A 76 7.61 1.68 -7.58
CA ILE A 76 9.02 1.59 -7.12
C ILE A 76 10.00 1.96 -8.25
N GLY A 77 9.81 1.41 -9.44
CA GLY A 77 10.64 1.75 -10.60
C GLY A 77 10.50 3.22 -11.03
N GLY A 78 9.28 3.77 -10.92
CA GLY A 78 9.01 5.19 -11.17
C GLY A 78 9.74 6.11 -10.19
N TYR A 79 9.74 5.78 -8.89
CA TYR A 79 10.47 6.53 -7.87
C TYR A 79 11.97 6.51 -8.12
N ALA A 80 12.54 5.34 -8.44
CA ALA A 80 13.96 5.22 -8.79
C ALA A 80 14.32 6.07 -10.02
N ALA A 81 13.47 6.05 -11.05
CA ALA A 81 13.68 6.86 -12.25
C ALA A 81 13.61 8.37 -11.97
N VAL A 82 12.63 8.83 -11.19
CA VAL A 82 12.52 10.26 -10.83
C VAL A 82 13.68 10.70 -9.94
N ASN A 83 14.12 9.87 -9.01
CA ASN A 83 15.31 10.15 -8.20
C ASN A 83 16.56 10.33 -9.10
N ALA A 84 16.80 9.39 -10.02
CA ALA A 84 17.91 9.49 -10.96
C ALA A 84 17.80 10.72 -11.89
N LEU A 85 16.61 11.05 -12.36
CA LEU A 85 16.37 12.25 -13.17
C LEU A 85 16.67 13.53 -12.40
N CYS A 86 16.20 13.63 -11.16
CA CYS A 86 16.45 14.79 -10.30
C CYS A 86 17.93 14.93 -9.95
N GLY A 87 18.66 13.82 -9.80
CA GLY A 87 20.10 13.81 -9.55
C GLY A 87 20.96 14.46 -10.66
N ASN A 88 20.40 14.66 -11.86
CA ASN A 88 21.08 15.37 -12.95
C ASN A 88 21.01 16.91 -12.81
N TYR A 89 20.22 17.43 -11.87
CA TYR A 89 20.01 18.85 -11.64
C TYR A 89 20.67 19.27 -10.32
N ALA A 90 21.67 20.14 -10.40
CA ALA A 90 22.42 20.59 -9.22
C ALA A 90 21.57 21.40 -8.21
N ASP A 91 20.49 22.00 -8.68
CA ASP A 91 19.53 22.79 -7.89
C ASP A 91 18.48 21.94 -7.16
N ILE A 92 18.43 20.63 -7.40
CA ILE A 92 17.43 19.74 -6.79
C ILE A 92 18.07 18.92 -5.68
N ALA A 93 17.83 19.33 -4.43
CA ALA A 93 18.29 18.61 -3.24
C ALA A 93 17.34 17.47 -2.80
N ASN A 94 16.05 17.57 -3.14
CA ASN A 94 15.03 16.58 -2.75
C ASN A 94 14.16 16.21 -3.94
N TRP A 95 14.19 14.93 -4.34
CA TRP A 95 13.39 14.40 -5.44
C TRP A 95 11.94 14.07 -5.03
N VAL A 96 11.68 13.90 -3.73
CA VAL A 96 10.38 13.44 -3.20
C VAL A 96 9.22 14.35 -3.61
N PRO A 97 9.33 15.70 -3.53
CA PRO A 97 8.24 16.59 -3.97
C PRO A 97 7.93 16.46 -5.47
N TYR A 98 8.95 16.27 -6.32
CA TYR A 98 8.79 16.07 -7.76
C TYR A 98 8.06 14.76 -8.07
N ALA A 99 8.48 13.67 -7.42
CA ALA A 99 7.78 12.40 -7.49
C ALA A 99 6.34 12.51 -6.96
N GLY A 100 6.13 13.25 -5.87
CA GLY A 100 4.81 13.51 -5.28
C GLY A 100 3.86 14.18 -6.26
N VAL A 101 4.30 15.19 -7.01
CA VAL A 101 3.47 15.80 -8.05
C VAL A 101 3.17 14.82 -9.19
N GLY A 102 4.17 14.06 -9.64
CA GLY A 102 3.95 13.04 -10.68
C GLY A 102 2.93 11.98 -10.27
N VAL A 103 3.00 11.49 -9.03
CA VAL A 103 2.05 10.52 -8.48
C VAL A 103 0.69 11.16 -8.20
N MET A 104 0.64 12.43 -7.82
CA MET A 104 -0.62 13.17 -7.72
C MET A 104 -1.33 13.24 -9.08
N CYS A 105 -0.60 13.55 -10.16
CA CYS A 105 -1.15 13.51 -11.51
C CYS A 105 -1.60 12.10 -11.92
N ALA A 106 -0.85 11.06 -11.55
CA ALA A 106 -1.27 9.67 -11.70
C ALA A 106 -2.60 9.38 -10.98
N GLY A 107 -2.76 9.84 -9.73
CA GLY A 107 -4.02 9.72 -8.97
C GLY A 107 -5.18 10.52 -9.59
N LEU A 108 -4.92 11.67 -10.21
CA LEU A 108 -5.96 12.41 -10.95
C LEU A 108 -6.39 11.67 -12.22
N LEU A 109 -5.52 10.88 -12.84
CA LEU A 109 -5.90 10.02 -13.97
C LEU A 109 -6.94 8.97 -13.55
N TYR A 110 -6.85 8.43 -12.33
CA TYR A 110 -7.89 7.54 -11.79
C TYR A 110 -9.24 8.25 -11.67
N VAL A 111 -9.26 9.51 -11.25
CA VAL A 111 -10.50 10.31 -11.16
C VAL A 111 -11.13 10.50 -12.54
N LEU A 112 -10.30 10.77 -13.55
CA LEU A 112 -10.74 10.88 -14.94
C LEU A 112 -11.34 9.56 -15.43
N LEU A 113 -10.68 8.43 -15.18
CA LEU A 113 -11.22 7.13 -15.55
C LEU A 113 -12.49 6.80 -14.76
N ALA A 114 -12.53 7.06 -13.46
CA ALA A 114 -13.74 6.88 -12.65
C ALA A 114 -14.93 7.65 -13.24
N ALA A 115 -14.72 8.87 -13.75
CA ALA A 115 -15.73 9.62 -14.47
C ALA A 115 -16.15 8.92 -15.78
N LEU A 116 -15.20 8.36 -16.55
CA LEU A 116 -15.52 7.55 -17.74
C LEU A 116 -16.33 6.29 -17.39
N PHE A 117 -15.96 5.57 -16.34
CA PHE A 117 -16.71 4.40 -15.85
C PHE A 117 -18.14 4.77 -15.45
N LYS A 118 -18.33 5.95 -14.84
CA LYS A 118 -19.66 6.47 -14.48
C LYS A 118 -20.49 6.83 -15.72
N SER A 119 -19.87 7.44 -16.72
CA SER A 119 -20.56 7.95 -17.92
C SER A 119 -20.87 6.86 -18.95
N PHE A 120 -19.94 5.94 -19.19
CA PHE A 120 -20.07 4.91 -20.24
C PHE A 120 -20.50 3.53 -19.71
N GLY A 121 -20.47 3.34 -18.39
CA GLY A 121 -20.79 2.07 -17.72
C GLY A 121 -19.61 1.10 -17.66
N ALA A 122 -19.53 0.35 -16.56
CA ALA A 122 -18.37 -0.50 -16.26
C ALA A 122 -18.11 -1.58 -17.32
N GLN A 123 -19.15 -2.20 -17.88
CA GLN A 123 -19.00 -3.27 -18.87
C GLN A 123 -18.33 -2.80 -20.16
N LYS A 124 -18.59 -1.56 -20.62
CA LYS A 124 -17.95 -1.02 -21.82
C LYS A 124 -16.48 -0.73 -21.59
N VAL A 125 -16.12 -0.20 -20.43
CA VAL A 125 -14.73 0.13 -20.11
C VAL A 125 -13.92 -1.14 -19.81
N MET A 126 -14.51 -2.12 -19.13
CA MET A 126 -13.89 -3.43 -18.88
C MET A 126 -13.54 -4.19 -20.17
N ARG A 127 -14.16 -3.86 -21.31
CA ARG A 127 -13.78 -4.42 -22.63
C ARG A 127 -12.37 -4.03 -23.07
N TYR A 128 -11.85 -2.89 -22.60
CA TYR A 128 -10.48 -2.45 -22.88
C TYR A 128 -9.44 -3.09 -21.97
N PHE A 129 -9.88 -3.66 -20.84
CA PHE A 129 -9.02 -4.35 -19.87
C PHE A 129 -9.49 -5.81 -19.65
N PRO A 130 -9.53 -6.63 -20.71
CA PRO A 130 -9.91 -8.02 -20.58
C PRO A 130 -8.87 -8.80 -19.76
N PRO A 131 -9.21 -9.96 -19.15
CA PRO A 131 -8.27 -10.76 -18.36
C PRO A 131 -6.96 -11.10 -19.09
N ILE A 132 -7.01 -11.25 -20.41
CA ILE A 132 -5.83 -11.50 -21.26
C ILE A 132 -4.84 -10.32 -21.32
N VAL A 133 -5.26 -9.11 -20.98
CA VAL A 133 -4.40 -7.92 -20.81
C VAL A 133 -4.04 -7.75 -19.33
N THR A 134 -5.04 -7.85 -18.45
CA THR A 134 -4.89 -7.63 -17.01
C THR A 134 -3.88 -8.58 -16.37
N GLY A 135 -3.98 -9.87 -16.67
CA GLY A 135 -3.08 -10.89 -16.11
C GLY A 135 -1.61 -10.66 -16.44
N PRO A 136 -1.23 -10.54 -17.73
CA PRO A 136 0.16 -10.26 -18.11
C PRO A 136 0.73 -8.97 -17.51
N VAL A 137 -0.07 -7.89 -17.40
CA VAL A 137 0.37 -6.64 -16.75
C VAL A 137 0.74 -6.89 -15.29
N ILE A 138 -0.10 -7.59 -14.54
CA ILE A 138 0.16 -7.95 -13.13
C ILE A 138 1.42 -8.82 -13.01
N ILE A 139 1.60 -9.80 -13.90
CA ILE A 139 2.82 -10.65 -13.93
C ILE A 139 4.07 -9.81 -14.19
N CYS A 140 4.02 -8.88 -15.14
CA CYS A 140 5.15 -7.99 -15.45
C CYS A 140 5.52 -7.09 -14.26
N ILE A 141 4.53 -6.57 -13.52
CA ILE A 141 4.79 -5.79 -12.29
C ILE A 141 5.54 -6.68 -11.28
N GLY A 142 5.01 -7.88 -10.97
CA GLY A 142 5.65 -8.81 -10.04
C GLY A 142 7.08 -9.20 -10.46
N MET A 143 7.29 -9.49 -11.75
CA MET A 143 8.60 -9.84 -12.30
C MET A 143 9.60 -8.69 -12.24
N SER A 144 9.16 -7.45 -12.47
CA SER A 144 10.04 -6.27 -12.37
C SER A 144 10.59 -6.06 -10.95
N LEU A 145 9.82 -6.47 -9.93
CA LEU A 145 10.17 -6.36 -8.52
C LEU A 145 11.10 -7.49 -8.05
N ALA A 146 11.07 -8.64 -8.73
CA ALA A 146 11.93 -9.77 -8.39
C ALA A 146 13.43 -9.39 -8.44
N TYR A 147 13.83 -8.51 -9.35
CA TYR A 147 15.21 -8.03 -9.43
C TYR A 147 15.65 -7.28 -8.17
N SER A 148 14.80 -6.36 -7.67
CA SER A 148 15.06 -5.65 -6.41
C SER A 148 15.14 -6.62 -5.23
N ALA A 149 14.24 -7.60 -5.17
CA ALA A 149 14.25 -8.62 -4.11
C ALA A 149 15.56 -9.42 -4.10
N ILE A 150 16.05 -9.87 -5.26
CA ILE A 150 17.31 -10.61 -5.38
C ILE A 150 18.51 -9.75 -4.94
N ASN A 151 18.55 -8.48 -5.34
CA ASN A 151 19.62 -7.57 -4.94
C ASN A 151 19.66 -7.33 -3.42
N ASN A 152 18.49 -7.22 -2.77
CA ASN A 152 18.41 -7.12 -1.32
C ASN A 152 18.85 -8.43 -0.62
N CYS A 153 18.44 -9.58 -1.15
CA CYS A 153 18.89 -10.88 -0.65
C CYS A 153 20.40 -11.07 -0.78
N ALA A 154 21.01 -10.52 -1.83
CA ALA A 154 22.45 -10.60 -2.06
C ALA A 154 23.29 -9.92 -0.98
N ALA A 155 22.73 -8.96 -0.23
CA ALA A 155 23.40 -8.36 0.91
C ALA A 155 23.64 -9.37 2.05
N ASN A 156 22.67 -10.26 2.32
CA ASN A 156 22.77 -11.30 3.37
C ASN A 156 21.90 -12.53 3.04
N TRP A 157 22.43 -13.42 2.20
CA TRP A 157 21.68 -14.59 1.71
C TRP A 157 21.15 -15.50 2.82
N TRP A 158 21.93 -15.71 3.88
CA TRP A 158 21.52 -16.62 4.95
C TRP A 158 20.31 -16.10 5.74
N ILE A 159 20.23 -14.78 5.98
CA ILE A 159 19.06 -14.14 6.60
C ILE A 159 17.86 -14.18 5.66
N ALA A 160 18.08 -13.92 4.37
CA ALA A 160 17.02 -13.99 3.37
C ALA A 160 16.41 -15.40 3.26
N ILE A 161 17.26 -16.44 3.22
CA ILE A 161 16.81 -17.84 3.23
C ILE A 161 16.06 -18.16 4.52
N LEU A 162 16.55 -17.70 5.67
CA LEU A 162 15.85 -17.87 6.94
C LEU A 162 14.45 -17.23 6.91
N ALA A 163 14.32 -16.00 6.42
CA ALA A 163 13.04 -15.33 6.26
C ALA A 163 12.08 -16.16 5.39
N ILE A 164 12.55 -16.65 4.23
CA ILE A 164 11.76 -17.51 3.34
C ILE A 164 11.31 -18.80 4.05
N VAL A 165 12.21 -19.47 4.77
CA VAL A 165 11.89 -20.69 5.52
C VAL A 165 10.82 -20.42 6.57
N ILE A 166 10.92 -19.31 7.31
CA ILE A 166 9.90 -18.92 8.30
C ILE A 166 8.55 -18.68 7.63
N VAL A 167 8.52 -17.93 6.52
CA VAL A 167 7.27 -17.66 5.76
C VAL A 167 6.63 -18.95 5.28
N VAL A 168 7.40 -19.82 4.62
CA VAL A 168 6.92 -21.11 4.09
C VAL A 168 6.42 -21.99 5.23
N ALA A 169 7.17 -22.08 6.32
CA ALA A 169 6.78 -22.91 7.46
C ALA A 169 5.50 -22.40 8.14
N ALA A 170 5.38 -21.08 8.34
CA ALA A 170 4.19 -20.46 8.90
C ALA A 170 2.96 -20.62 7.99
N ASN A 171 3.13 -20.60 6.66
CA ASN A 171 2.02 -20.76 5.73
C ASN A 171 1.53 -22.23 5.64
N ILE A 172 2.46 -23.19 5.62
CA ILE A 172 2.13 -24.63 5.49
C ILE A 172 1.60 -25.18 6.82
N TRP A 173 2.33 -25.01 7.92
CA TRP A 173 2.03 -25.63 9.22
C TRP A 173 1.35 -24.69 10.22
N GLY A 174 1.31 -23.38 9.94
CA GLY A 174 0.66 -22.43 10.83
C GLY A 174 -0.83 -22.69 10.98
N LYS A 175 -1.35 -22.38 12.17
CA LYS A 175 -2.78 -22.46 12.51
C LYS A 175 -3.28 -21.09 12.95
N GLY A 176 -4.53 -20.78 12.64
CA GLY A 176 -5.16 -19.51 13.03
C GLY A 176 -4.38 -18.30 12.50
N MET A 177 -4.01 -17.40 13.40
CA MET A 177 -3.34 -16.14 13.06
C MET A 177 -1.97 -16.34 12.38
N LEU A 178 -1.21 -17.39 12.75
CA LEU A 178 0.12 -17.64 12.17
C LEU A 178 0.08 -17.88 10.66
N LYS A 179 -1.02 -18.46 10.15
CA LYS A 179 -1.23 -18.69 8.71
C LYS A 179 -1.67 -17.44 7.96
N ILE A 180 -2.16 -16.44 8.69
CA ILE A 180 -2.69 -15.19 8.12
C ILE A 180 -1.59 -14.16 7.91
N ILE A 181 -0.58 -14.13 8.79
CA ILE A 181 0.53 -13.16 8.75
C ILE A 181 1.92 -13.79 8.50
N PRO A 182 2.07 -14.77 7.58
CA PRO A 182 3.33 -15.49 7.41
C PRO A 182 4.47 -14.56 6.96
N ILE A 183 4.19 -13.56 6.12
CA ILE A 183 5.17 -12.57 5.65
C ILE A 183 5.73 -11.78 6.83
N LEU A 184 4.87 -11.27 7.72
CA LEU A 184 5.30 -10.53 8.91
C LEU A 184 6.14 -11.40 9.85
N LEU A 185 5.76 -12.67 10.05
CA LEU A 185 6.55 -13.59 10.86
C LEU A 185 7.93 -13.82 10.27
N GLY A 186 8.03 -13.91 8.95
CA GLY A 186 9.30 -13.94 8.22
C GLY A 186 10.16 -12.74 8.59
N VAL A 187 9.64 -11.53 8.39
CA VAL A 187 10.34 -10.26 8.67
C VAL A 187 10.78 -10.16 10.13
N VAL A 188 9.86 -10.35 11.09
CA VAL A 188 10.15 -10.24 12.52
C VAL A 188 11.13 -11.31 12.98
N GLY A 189 10.95 -12.56 12.53
CA GLY A 189 11.82 -13.67 12.90
C GLY A 189 13.23 -13.53 12.33
N SER A 190 13.36 -13.15 11.06
CA SER A 190 14.67 -12.90 10.45
C SER A 190 15.36 -11.68 11.06
N TYR A 191 14.61 -10.63 11.39
CA TYR A 191 15.13 -9.44 12.07
C TYR A 191 15.64 -9.76 13.47
N ALA A 192 14.89 -10.56 14.25
CA ALA A 192 15.32 -10.98 15.58
C ALA A 192 16.63 -11.78 15.54
N VAL A 193 16.77 -12.69 14.56
CA VAL A 193 18.02 -13.42 14.37
C VAL A 193 19.14 -12.47 13.93
N ALA A 194 18.91 -11.57 12.97
CA ALA A 194 19.89 -10.56 12.57
C ALA A 194 20.40 -9.73 13.77
N ALA A 195 19.50 -9.35 14.68
CA ALA A 195 19.83 -8.60 15.89
C ALA A 195 20.70 -9.40 16.86
N ILE A 196 20.43 -10.71 17.06
CA ILE A 196 21.25 -11.60 17.90
C ILE A 196 22.68 -11.71 17.34
N PHE A 197 22.83 -11.72 16.01
CA PHE A 197 24.12 -11.76 15.34
C PHE A 197 24.78 -10.37 15.19
N GLY A 198 24.24 -9.32 15.84
CA GLY A 198 24.83 -7.98 15.85
C GLY A 198 24.78 -7.26 14.52
N GLN A 199 23.87 -7.65 13.60
CA GLN A 199 23.74 -7.05 12.27
C GLN A 199 22.70 -5.90 12.22
N VAL A 200 22.19 -5.49 13.38
CA VAL A 200 21.17 -4.46 13.52
C VAL A 200 21.71 -3.31 14.36
N ASP A 201 21.67 -2.10 13.82
CA ASP A 201 21.98 -0.89 14.56
C ASP A 201 20.70 -0.31 15.19
N PHE A 202 20.69 -0.22 16.52
CA PHE A 202 19.58 0.31 17.30
C PHE A 202 19.77 1.79 17.71
N SER A 203 20.86 2.44 17.28
CA SER A 203 21.14 3.84 17.61
C SER A 203 20.00 4.78 17.16
N THR A 204 19.54 4.61 15.93
CA THR A 204 18.42 5.37 15.34
C THR A 204 17.11 5.18 16.12
N VAL A 205 16.85 3.97 16.60
CA VAL A 205 15.67 3.65 17.42
C VAL A 205 15.78 4.29 18.80
N HIS A 206 16.97 4.29 19.40
CA HIS A 206 17.20 4.92 20.70
C HIS A 206 16.91 6.42 20.65
N ASP A 207 17.45 7.10 19.65
CA ASP A 207 17.40 8.56 19.51
C ASP A 207 16.05 9.09 18.99
N ALA A 208 15.27 8.23 18.34
CA ALA A 208 13.95 8.58 17.84
C ALA A 208 12.96 8.89 18.98
N ALA A 209 12.16 9.94 18.79
CA ALA A 209 11.09 10.31 19.71
C ALA A 209 9.93 9.30 19.66
N TRP A 210 9.25 9.11 20.79
CA TRP A 210 8.03 8.29 20.87
C TRP A 210 6.83 8.93 20.16
N LEU A 211 6.78 10.26 20.11
CA LEU A 211 5.73 11.02 19.44
C LEU A 211 6.37 12.07 18.53
N GLY A 212 5.94 12.12 17.27
CA GLY A 212 6.42 13.08 16.28
C GLY A 212 5.48 13.22 15.10
N LEU A 213 5.69 14.27 14.30
CA LEU A 213 4.90 14.49 13.10
C LEU A 213 5.30 13.49 12.00
N PRO A 214 4.32 12.87 11.31
CA PRO A 214 4.60 11.81 10.34
C PRO A 214 5.18 12.29 9.01
N PHE A 215 5.07 13.58 8.70
CA PHE A 215 5.61 14.18 7.47
C PHE A 215 6.29 15.53 7.77
N HIS A 216 7.20 15.92 6.88
CA HIS A 216 7.88 17.22 6.93
C HIS A 216 7.52 18.05 5.70
N PHE A 217 7.41 19.37 5.87
CA PHE A 217 7.03 20.27 4.77
C PHE A 217 7.94 20.14 3.54
N LYS A 218 9.25 19.94 3.74
CA LYS A 218 10.25 19.77 2.68
C LYS A 218 10.00 18.56 1.75
N ASP A 219 9.23 17.57 2.21
CA ASP A 219 8.93 16.35 1.46
C ASP A 219 7.54 16.43 0.79
N THR A 220 6.79 17.50 1.07
CA THR A 220 5.47 17.72 0.48
C THR A 220 5.58 18.38 -0.88
N ALA A 221 4.61 18.12 -1.77
CA ALA A 221 4.50 18.78 -3.06
C ALA A 221 4.41 20.32 -2.93
N PHE A 222 3.91 20.82 -1.79
CA PHE A 222 3.81 22.25 -1.50
C PHE A 222 5.16 22.95 -1.38
N SER A 223 6.24 22.22 -1.07
CA SER A 223 7.60 22.78 -1.03
C SER A 223 8.07 23.28 -2.40
N LEU A 224 7.52 22.76 -3.50
CA LEU A 224 7.85 23.23 -4.85
C LEU A 224 7.34 24.65 -5.12
N PHE A 225 6.38 25.17 -4.34
CA PHE A 225 5.95 26.56 -4.46
C PHE A 225 7.03 27.56 -4.05
N THR A 226 8.01 27.15 -3.23
CA THR A 226 9.12 28.01 -2.81
C THR A 226 10.29 28.01 -3.79
N GLY A 227 10.30 27.09 -4.76
CA GLY A 227 11.32 26.96 -5.79
C GLY A 227 11.16 25.62 -6.53
N CYS A 228 10.99 25.67 -7.85
CA CYS A 228 10.73 24.48 -8.65
C CYS A 228 11.49 24.54 -9.98
N ASN A 229 12.17 23.43 -10.29
CA ASN A 229 12.72 23.19 -11.61
C ASN A 229 11.63 22.64 -12.54
N GLY A 230 11.11 23.48 -13.42
CA GLY A 230 9.96 23.13 -14.26
C GLY A 230 10.21 21.95 -15.22
N SER A 231 11.44 21.77 -15.71
CA SER A 231 11.77 20.64 -16.58
C SER A 231 11.80 19.32 -15.80
N ALA A 232 12.40 19.30 -14.61
CA ALA A 232 12.38 18.12 -13.74
C ALA A 232 10.95 17.74 -13.32
N LEU A 233 10.10 18.74 -13.03
CA LEU A 233 8.69 18.51 -12.71
C LEU A 233 7.92 17.87 -13.86
N LEU A 234 8.10 18.39 -15.08
CA LEU A 234 7.45 17.84 -16.25
C LEU A 234 7.93 16.41 -16.53
N SER A 235 9.23 16.16 -16.43
CA SER A 235 9.80 14.81 -16.57
C SER A 235 9.22 13.85 -15.53
N ALA A 236 9.12 14.26 -14.26
CA ALA A 236 8.54 13.43 -13.21
C ALA A 236 7.07 13.08 -13.49
N ILE A 237 6.27 14.04 -13.98
CA ILE A 237 4.87 13.79 -14.38
C ILE A 237 4.80 12.77 -15.51
N ILE A 238 5.60 12.95 -16.57
CA ILE A 238 5.62 12.04 -17.73
C ILE A 238 6.07 10.63 -17.32
N THR A 239 7.04 10.52 -16.40
CA THR A 239 7.53 9.23 -15.90
C THR A 239 6.49 8.52 -15.04
N MET A 240 5.78 9.23 -14.16
CA MET A 240 4.86 8.63 -13.17
C MET A 240 3.47 8.34 -13.73
N MET A 241 2.94 9.21 -14.57
CA MET A 241 1.53 9.16 -14.98
C MET A 241 1.14 7.86 -15.72
N PRO A 242 1.96 7.26 -16.61
CA PRO A 242 1.60 6.01 -17.29
C PRO A 242 1.47 4.81 -16.34
N ILE A 243 2.19 4.80 -15.22
CA ILE A 243 2.15 3.72 -14.22
C ILE A 243 0.74 3.58 -13.62
N ALA A 244 -0.02 4.69 -13.60
CA ALA A 244 -1.41 4.71 -13.16
C ALA A 244 -2.28 3.70 -13.94
N LEU A 245 -2.03 3.51 -15.25
CA LEU A 245 -2.81 2.58 -16.07
C LEU A 245 -2.64 1.12 -15.61
N ALA A 246 -1.42 0.76 -15.21
CA ALA A 246 -1.13 -0.58 -14.73
C ALA A 246 -1.73 -0.83 -13.34
N THR A 247 -1.70 0.18 -12.47
CA THR A 247 -2.26 0.09 -11.12
C THR A 247 -3.79 0.14 -11.12
N MET A 248 -4.43 0.78 -12.11
CA MET A 248 -5.90 0.69 -12.28
C MET A 248 -6.34 -0.73 -12.59
N VAL A 249 -5.55 -1.43 -13.41
CA VAL A 249 -5.78 -2.82 -13.78
C VAL A 249 -5.62 -3.73 -12.56
N GLU A 250 -4.59 -3.49 -11.74
CA GLU A 250 -4.40 -4.12 -10.43
C GLU A 250 -5.63 -3.89 -9.52
N HIS A 251 -6.06 -2.64 -9.35
CA HIS A 251 -7.23 -2.29 -8.54
C HIS A 251 -8.51 -2.98 -8.99
N ILE A 252 -8.75 -3.07 -10.31
CA ILE A 252 -9.89 -3.82 -10.86
C ILE A 252 -9.78 -5.31 -10.50
N GLY A 253 -8.59 -5.88 -10.60
CA GLY A 253 -8.31 -7.26 -10.20
C GLY A 253 -8.63 -7.50 -8.72
N ASP A 254 -8.18 -6.62 -7.84
CA ASP A 254 -8.43 -6.70 -6.40
C ASP A 254 -9.91 -6.55 -6.07
N MET A 255 -10.61 -5.61 -6.72
CA MET A 255 -12.06 -5.49 -6.55
C MET A 255 -12.80 -6.77 -6.94
N CYS A 256 -12.37 -7.45 -8.02
CA CYS A 256 -12.92 -8.74 -8.42
C CYS A 256 -12.60 -9.85 -7.41
N ALA A 257 -11.37 -9.88 -6.88
CA ALA A 257 -10.95 -10.85 -5.87
C ALA A 257 -11.73 -10.68 -4.57
N ILE A 258 -11.82 -9.46 -4.04
CA ILE A 258 -12.61 -9.13 -2.85
C ILE A 258 -14.08 -9.47 -3.06
N SER A 259 -14.64 -9.13 -4.23
CA SER A 259 -16.04 -9.45 -4.57
C SER A 259 -16.30 -10.96 -4.51
N SER A 260 -15.37 -11.75 -5.05
CA SER A 260 -15.46 -13.22 -5.07
C SER A 260 -15.30 -13.81 -3.67
N THR A 261 -14.42 -13.25 -2.84
CA THR A 261 -14.21 -13.70 -1.45
C THR A 261 -15.40 -13.38 -0.54
N VAL A 262 -16.02 -12.22 -0.70
CA VAL A 262 -17.16 -11.77 0.13
C VAL A 262 -18.50 -12.32 -0.38
N GLY A 263 -18.57 -12.69 -1.66
CA GLY A 263 -19.80 -13.09 -2.34
C GLY A 263 -20.73 -11.91 -2.62
N GLU A 264 -20.17 -10.73 -2.87
CA GLU A 264 -20.90 -9.50 -3.23
C GLU A 264 -20.22 -8.83 -4.43
N ASN A 265 -21.00 -8.30 -5.37
CA ASN A 265 -20.46 -7.70 -6.59
C ASN A 265 -20.12 -6.21 -6.39
N PHE A 266 -18.94 -5.92 -5.85
CA PHE A 266 -18.47 -4.54 -5.64
C PHE A 266 -18.15 -3.79 -6.94
N VAL A 267 -17.92 -4.51 -8.03
CA VAL A 267 -17.78 -3.96 -9.38
C VAL A 267 -19.07 -3.29 -9.85
N ALA A 268 -20.23 -3.80 -9.42
CA ALA A 268 -21.54 -3.24 -9.70
C ALA A 268 -22.03 -2.27 -8.62
N ASP A 269 -21.93 -2.63 -7.33
CA ASP A 269 -22.36 -1.80 -6.19
C ASP A 269 -21.35 -1.91 -5.04
N PRO A 270 -20.66 -0.83 -4.64
CA PRO A 270 -20.90 0.58 -4.97
C PRO A 270 -20.48 0.98 -6.40
N GLY A 271 -19.77 0.10 -7.11
CA GLY A 271 -19.37 0.28 -8.49
C GLY A 271 -17.91 0.73 -8.64
N LEU A 272 -17.26 0.30 -9.72
CA LEU A 272 -15.86 0.64 -10.02
C LEU A 272 -15.59 2.15 -10.05
N HIS A 273 -16.55 2.94 -10.52
CA HIS A 273 -16.42 4.40 -10.52
C HIS A 273 -16.21 5.00 -9.12
N ARG A 274 -16.75 4.39 -8.05
CA ARG A 274 -16.54 4.87 -6.68
C ARG A 274 -15.26 4.34 -6.08
N THR A 275 -14.92 3.09 -6.37
CA THR A 275 -13.70 2.48 -5.82
C THR A 275 -12.46 3.08 -6.48
N LEU A 276 -12.46 3.28 -7.81
CA LEU A 276 -11.39 3.98 -8.53
C LEU A 276 -11.26 5.44 -8.10
N LEU A 277 -12.38 6.13 -7.88
CA LEU A 277 -12.36 7.51 -7.36
C LEU A 277 -11.72 7.56 -5.97
N GLY A 278 -12.08 6.61 -5.10
CA GLY A 278 -11.51 6.51 -3.76
C GLY A 278 -10.01 6.25 -3.78
N ASP A 279 -9.57 5.34 -4.63
CA ASP A 279 -8.16 4.98 -4.78
C ASP A 279 -7.34 6.13 -5.38
N GLY A 280 -7.82 6.72 -6.47
CA GLY A 280 -7.18 7.87 -7.12
C GLY A 280 -7.00 9.08 -6.19
N LEU A 281 -8.06 9.42 -5.44
CA LEU A 281 -7.99 10.54 -4.49
C LEU A 281 -7.13 10.21 -3.27
N ALA A 282 -7.12 8.96 -2.79
CA ALA A 282 -6.23 8.53 -1.73
C ALA A 282 -4.76 8.59 -2.17
N THR A 283 -4.46 8.19 -3.41
CA THR A 283 -3.13 8.28 -4.02
C THR A 283 -2.70 9.73 -4.19
N ALA A 284 -3.56 10.59 -4.71
CA ALA A 284 -3.26 12.02 -4.84
C ALA A 284 -3.01 12.67 -3.48
N LEU A 285 -3.83 12.33 -2.48
CA LEU A 285 -3.65 12.83 -1.11
C LEU A 285 -2.34 12.37 -0.49
N ALA A 286 -1.98 11.09 -0.62
CA ALA A 286 -0.71 10.58 -0.11
C ALA A 286 0.49 11.30 -0.76
N ALA A 287 0.45 11.43 -2.08
CA ALA A 287 1.53 12.01 -2.86
C ALA A 287 1.77 13.50 -2.56
N LEU A 288 0.71 14.26 -2.24
CA LEU A 288 0.84 15.66 -1.81
C LEU A 288 1.74 15.84 -0.58
N PHE A 289 1.82 14.81 0.27
CA PHE A 289 2.57 14.86 1.53
C PHE A 289 3.81 13.96 1.53
N GLY A 290 4.28 13.54 0.35
CA GLY A 290 5.50 12.73 0.21
C GLY A 290 5.35 11.28 0.65
N ALA A 291 4.12 10.78 0.75
CA ALA A 291 3.83 9.36 0.92
C ALA A 291 3.72 8.66 -0.45
N PRO A 292 3.96 7.35 -0.52
CA PRO A 292 3.88 6.59 -1.75
C PRO A 292 2.46 6.54 -2.33
N ALA A 293 2.35 6.18 -3.60
CA ALA A 293 1.09 5.91 -4.26
C ALA A 293 0.33 4.80 -3.52
N ASN A 294 -0.96 4.99 -3.33
CA ASN A 294 -1.82 4.00 -2.70
C ASN A 294 -2.40 3.06 -3.77
N THR A 295 -2.74 1.84 -3.37
CA THR A 295 -3.54 0.89 -4.15
C THR A 295 -4.25 -0.07 -3.20
N THR A 296 -5.30 -0.74 -3.68
CA THR A 296 -5.98 -1.76 -2.89
C THR A 296 -5.06 -2.96 -2.63
N TYR A 297 -5.09 -3.52 -1.42
CA TYR A 297 -4.26 -4.68 -1.08
C TYR A 297 -5.00 -6.01 -1.18
N GLY A 298 -4.50 -6.86 -2.09
CA GLY A 298 -4.91 -8.25 -2.23
C GLY A 298 -4.60 -9.11 -1.00
N GLU A 299 -3.58 -8.78 -0.19
CA GLU A 299 -3.23 -9.51 1.03
C GLU A 299 -4.37 -9.48 2.05
N ASN A 300 -5.07 -8.35 2.14
CA ASN A 300 -6.24 -8.23 3.01
C ASN A 300 -7.38 -9.15 2.56
N THR A 301 -7.51 -9.42 1.26
CA THR A 301 -8.45 -10.42 0.73
C THR A 301 -8.16 -11.81 1.29
N GLY A 302 -6.89 -12.18 1.44
CA GLY A 302 -6.48 -13.43 2.10
C GLY A 302 -6.92 -13.50 3.56
N VAL A 303 -6.81 -12.38 4.30
CA VAL A 303 -7.31 -12.26 5.67
C VAL A 303 -8.82 -12.44 5.73
N LEU A 304 -9.56 -11.81 4.82
CA LEU A 304 -11.02 -11.97 4.71
C LEU A 304 -11.39 -13.44 4.45
N ALA A 305 -10.71 -14.10 3.51
CA ALA A 305 -10.97 -15.50 3.16
C ALA A 305 -10.75 -16.45 4.35
N LEU A 306 -9.72 -16.21 5.16
CA LEU A 306 -9.37 -17.04 6.31
C LEU A 306 -10.24 -16.76 7.55
N THR A 307 -10.48 -15.48 7.87
CA THR A 307 -11.26 -15.08 9.06
C THR A 307 -12.76 -15.21 8.85
N LYS A 308 -13.23 -15.14 7.60
CA LYS A 308 -14.64 -15.02 7.22
C LYS A 308 -15.35 -13.85 7.89
N VAL A 309 -14.62 -12.76 8.19
CA VAL A 309 -15.17 -11.51 8.70
C VAL A 309 -15.07 -10.48 7.58
N TYR A 310 -16.22 -10.03 7.07
CA TYR A 310 -16.30 -9.17 5.89
C TYR A 310 -16.77 -7.75 6.20
N ASP A 311 -16.97 -7.40 7.48
CA ASP A 311 -17.41 -6.07 7.89
C ASP A 311 -16.31 -5.01 7.64
N PRO A 312 -16.54 -4.01 6.76
CA PRO A 312 -15.58 -2.94 6.48
C PRO A 312 -15.20 -2.10 7.72
N ARG A 313 -15.98 -2.15 8.80
CA ARG A 313 -15.62 -1.51 10.09
C ARG A 313 -14.30 -2.05 10.66
N VAL A 314 -14.01 -3.34 10.50
CA VAL A 314 -12.77 -3.93 11.00
C VAL A 314 -11.56 -3.32 10.28
N ILE A 315 -11.70 -3.10 8.97
CA ILE A 315 -10.66 -2.45 8.17
C ILE A 315 -10.48 -0.98 8.56
N ARG A 316 -11.56 -0.27 8.93
CA ARG A 316 -11.45 1.10 9.47
C ARG A 316 -10.72 1.15 10.81
N ILE A 317 -10.88 0.14 11.66
CA ILE A 317 -10.09 0.02 12.90
C ILE A 317 -8.61 -0.12 12.53
N ALA A 318 -8.28 -0.99 11.57
CA ALA A 318 -6.90 -1.11 11.06
C ALA A 318 -6.35 0.23 10.55
N ALA A 319 -7.17 1.01 9.84
CA ALA A 319 -6.78 2.31 9.30
C ALA A 319 -6.50 3.34 10.39
N VAL A 320 -7.34 3.38 11.43
CA VAL A 320 -7.12 4.22 12.61
C VAL A 320 -5.86 3.80 13.36
N LEU A 321 -5.61 2.50 13.50
CA LEU A 321 -4.37 2.02 14.11
C LEU A 321 -3.15 2.46 13.29
N ALA A 322 -3.16 2.29 11.96
CA ALA A 322 -2.07 2.78 11.09
C ALA A 322 -1.80 4.28 11.27
N ILE A 323 -2.86 5.10 11.37
CA ILE A 323 -2.74 6.53 11.68
C ILE A 323 -2.06 6.73 13.04
N LEU A 324 -2.47 6.01 14.10
CA LEU A 324 -1.84 6.15 15.41
C LEU A 324 -0.36 5.76 15.40
N PHE A 325 -0.01 4.66 14.75
CA PHE A 325 1.39 4.22 14.61
C PHE A 325 2.24 5.18 13.79
N SER A 326 1.64 5.93 12.85
CA SER A 326 2.36 6.93 12.05
C SER A 326 3.00 8.04 12.88
N PHE A 327 2.40 8.40 14.03
CA PHE A 327 2.90 9.43 14.93
C PHE A 327 4.05 8.95 15.84
N SER A 328 4.55 7.71 15.66
CA SER A 328 5.69 7.19 16.40
C SER A 328 6.93 7.10 15.50
N PRO A 329 7.80 8.14 15.49
CA PRO A 329 9.10 8.07 14.81
C PRO A 329 9.94 6.89 15.28
N LYS A 330 9.85 6.53 16.57
CA LYS A 330 10.53 5.35 17.12
C LYS A 330 10.07 4.05 16.48
N PHE A 331 8.76 3.93 16.20
CA PHE A 331 8.25 2.79 15.44
C PHE A 331 8.73 2.83 13.99
N ALA A 332 8.75 3.98 13.34
CA ALA A 332 9.28 4.11 11.99
C ALA A 332 10.79 3.82 11.89
N ALA A 333 11.58 4.15 12.92
CA ALA A 333 13.01 3.85 12.98
C ALA A 333 13.31 2.37 13.26
N LEU A 334 12.36 1.65 13.88
CA LEU A 334 12.47 0.20 14.12
C LEU A 334 12.24 -0.62 12.83
N VAL A 335 11.52 -0.03 11.88
CA VAL A 335 11.12 -0.65 10.61
C VAL A 335 12.20 -0.43 9.56
#